data_AF-A0A0C9UD91-F1
#
_entry.id   AF-A0A0C9UD91-F1
#
_cell.length_a   1.000
_cell.length_b   1.000
_cell.length_c   1.000
_cell.angle_alpha   90.00
_cell.angle_beta   90.00
_cell.angle_gamma   90.00
#
_symmetry.space_group_name_H-M   'P 1'
#
loop_
_entity.id
_entity.type
_entity.pdbx_description
1 polymer ?
#
loop_
_entity_poly.entity_id
_entity_poly.type
_entity_poly.pdbx_seq_one_letter_code
_entity_poly.pdbx_strand_id
1 'polypeptide(L)'
;LGPPRTGKTTVVSEAAEVWTENGHSVWITAQSNVAVKNMAGKLSKRNINFKIIVLKEFYFEWHKHIYEKIEGYIIRSDESPEDRTQMERVLGGSVVILTTLSMLSNPGLDINGTFSLVPKKKLVVDETSQISIFEYMIRVSTPSSNIHIK
;
A
#
# COMPACT_ATOMS: atom_id res chain seq x y z
N LEU A 1 -0.73 -15.28 -14.15
CA LEU A 1 -2.03 -14.93 -14.79
C LEU A 1 -3.06 -15.99 -14.39
N GLY A 2 -4.32 -15.62 -14.18
CA GLY A 2 -5.36 -16.57 -13.77
C GLY A 2 -6.75 -15.96 -14.02
N PRO A 3 -7.79 -16.77 -14.26
CA PRO A 3 -9.14 -16.27 -14.49
C PRO A 3 -9.69 -15.44 -13.30
N PRO A 4 -10.73 -14.61 -13.50
CA PRO A 4 -11.44 -13.99 -12.39
C PRO A 4 -11.92 -15.08 -11.42
N ARG A 5 -11.79 -14.87 -10.11
CA ARG A 5 -12.21 -15.79 -9.03
C ARG A 5 -11.35 -17.05 -8.78
N THR A 6 -10.12 -17.16 -9.31
CA THR A 6 -9.26 -18.36 -9.12
C THR A 6 -8.18 -18.24 -8.03
N GLY A 7 -8.49 -17.67 -6.87
CA GLY A 7 -7.61 -17.82 -5.69
C GLY A 7 -6.30 -17.01 -5.68
N LYS A 8 -6.06 -16.09 -6.62
CA LYS A 8 -4.85 -15.25 -6.62
C LYS A 8 -4.67 -14.43 -5.33
N THR A 9 -5.73 -13.76 -4.91
CA THR A 9 -5.76 -13.01 -3.65
C THR A 9 -5.54 -13.94 -2.45
N THR A 10 -5.98 -15.20 -2.54
CA THR A 10 -5.70 -16.24 -1.53
C THR A 10 -4.21 -16.56 -1.48
N VAL A 11 -3.56 -16.77 -2.62
CA VAL A 11 -2.11 -17.00 -2.72
C VAL A 11 -1.32 -15.81 -2.16
N VAL A 12 -1.74 -14.57 -2.46
CA VAL A 12 -1.10 -13.38 -1.88
C VAL A 12 -1.24 -13.35 -0.37
N SER A 13 -2.42 -13.67 0.17
CA SER A 13 -2.63 -13.72 1.62
C SER A 13 -1.81 -14.83 2.30
N GLU A 14 -1.66 -15.99 1.66
CA GLU A 14 -0.82 -17.10 2.16
C GLU A 14 0.67 -16.74 2.10
N ALA A 15 1.11 -16.11 1.01
CA ALA A 15 2.49 -15.66 0.89
C ALA A 15 2.82 -14.58 1.94
N ALA A 16 1.89 -13.66 2.20
CA ALA A 16 2.05 -12.65 3.22
C ALA A 16 2.20 -13.28 4.61
N GLU A 17 1.35 -14.26 4.96
CA GLU A 17 1.43 -15.04 6.19
C GLU A 17 2.83 -15.65 6.36
N VAL A 18 3.27 -16.46 5.39
CA VAL A 18 4.58 -17.11 5.41
C VAL A 18 5.73 -16.09 5.52
N TRP A 19 5.69 -15.00 4.76
CA TRP A 19 6.75 -13.99 4.83
C TRP A 19 6.81 -13.30 6.19
N THR A 20 5.66 -13.00 6.80
CA THR A 20 5.62 -12.36 8.12
C THR A 20 6.14 -13.29 9.21
N GLU A 21 5.80 -14.58 9.15
CA GLU A 21 6.34 -15.60 10.07
C GLU A 21 7.87 -15.73 9.97
N ASN A 22 8.43 -15.45 8.79
CA ASN A 22 9.87 -15.44 8.54
C ASN A 22 10.52 -14.05 8.78
N GLY A 23 9.82 -13.12 9.45
CA GLY A 23 10.37 -11.80 9.82
C GLY A 23 10.56 -10.84 8.64
N HIS A 24 9.85 -11.06 7.54
CA HIS A 24 9.84 -10.14 6.40
C HIS A 24 8.67 -9.16 6.49
N SER A 25 8.97 -7.90 6.22
CA SER A 25 7.98 -6.87 5.97
C SER A 25 7.39 -7.00 4.57
N VAL A 26 6.08 -6.79 4.46
CA VAL A 26 5.31 -7.02 3.25
C VAL A 26 4.50 -5.77 2.91
N TRP A 27 4.67 -5.29 1.69
CA TRP A 27 3.83 -4.25 1.11
C TRP A 27 2.95 -4.87 0.04
N ILE A 28 1.64 -4.72 0.18
CA ILE A 28 0.66 -5.15 -0.80
C ILE A 28 -0.01 -3.92 -1.36
N THR A 29 0.11 -3.73 -2.66
CA THR A 29 -0.44 -2.55 -3.32
C THR A 29 -1.34 -2.91 -4.48
N ALA A 30 -2.29 -2.02 -4.77
CA ALA A 30 -3.21 -2.15 -5.89
C ALA A 30 -3.51 -0.77 -6.48
N GLN A 31 -4.16 -0.72 -7.64
CA GLN A 31 -4.54 0.57 -8.23
C GLN A 31 -5.74 1.23 -7.57
N SER A 32 -6.67 0.45 -7.01
CA SER A 32 -7.91 0.97 -6.43
C SER A 32 -8.03 0.65 -4.95
N ASN A 33 -8.74 1.52 -4.23
CA ASN A 33 -9.07 1.28 -2.82
C ASN A 33 -9.96 0.06 -2.62
N VAL A 34 -10.82 -0.22 -3.61
CA VAL A 34 -11.67 -1.43 -3.59
C VAL A 34 -10.81 -2.69 -3.61
N ALA A 35 -9.74 -2.73 -4.42
CA ALA A 35 -8.81 -3.86 -4.45
C ALA A 35 -8.02 -3.98 -3.13
N VAL A 36 -7.49 -2.86 -2.62
CA VAL A 36 -6.82 -2.79 -1.30
C VAL A 36 -7.74 -3.33 -0.19
N LYS A 37 -9.00 -2.92 -0.16
CA LYS A 37 -10.01 -3.39 0.79
C LYS A 37 -10.30 -4.89 0.64
N ASN A 38 -10.45 -5.36 -0.59
CA ASN A 38 -10.70 -6.78 -0.84
C ASN A 38 -9.54 -7.63 -0.28
N MET A 39 -8.30 -7.17 -0.43
CA MET A 39 -7.14 -7.79 0.19
C MET A 39 -7.17 -7.71 1.72
N ALA A 40 -7.48 -6.55 2.30
CA ALA A 40 -7.61 -6.38 3.75
C ALA A 40 -8.61 -7.39 4.36
N GLY A 41 -9.75 -7.58 3.69
CA GLY A 41 -10.74 -8.57 4.11
C GLY A 41 -10.26 -10.03 4.02
N LYS A 42 -9.26 -10.33 3.18
CA LYS A 42 -8.64 -11.67 3.12
C LYS A 42 -7.62 -11.86 4.24
N LEU A 43 -6.77 -10.86 4.48
CA LEU A 43 -5.79 -10.90 5.56
C LEU A 43 -6.45 -10.95 6.94
N SER A 44 -7.53 -10.19 7.13
CA SER A 44 -8.31 -10.18 8.38
C SER A 44 -8.89 -11.56 8.68
N LYS A 45 -9.37 -12.29 7.67
CA LYS A 45 -9.86 -13.68 7.85
C LYS A 45 -8.78 -14.68 8.26
N ARG A 46 -7.50 -14.32 8.09
CA ARG A 46 -6.33 -15.11 8.49
C ARG A 46 -5.67 -14.59 9.77
N ASN A 47 -6.27 -13.60 10.45
CA ASN A 47 -5.70 -12.96 11.64
C ASN A 47 -4.29 -12.38 11.42
N ILE A 48 -3.96 -11.98 10.18
CA ILE A 48 -2.71 -11.32 9.88
C ILE A 48 -2.82 -9.87 10.38
N ASN A 49 -1.86 -9.41 11.18
CA ASN A 49 -1.77 -8.00 11.59
C ASN A 49 -1.29 -7.15 10.40
N PHE A 50 -2.07 -6.14 10.02
CA PHE A 50 -1.74 -5.24 8.91
C PHE A 50 -2.16 -3.80 9.21
N LYS A 51 -1.65 -2.83 8.45
CA LYS A 51 -2.19 -1.47 8.40
C LYS A 51 -2.53 -1.10 6.96
N ILE A 52 -3.54 -0.26 6.79
CA ILE A 52 -3.95 0.28 5.50
C ILE A 52 -3.58 1.76 5.51
N ILE A 53 -2.75 2.20 4.55
CA ILE A 53 -2.43 3.61 4.38
C ILE A 53 -3.10 4.11 3.10
N VAL A 54 -3.89 5.17 3.21
CA VAL A 54 -4.66 5.75 2.09
C VAL A 54 -4.60 7.26 2.10
N LEU A 55 -4.77 7.86 0.92
CA LEU A 55 -4.97 9.31 0.78
C LEU A 55 -6.36 9.72 1.31
N LYS A 56 -6.48 10.93 1.86
CA LYS A 56 -7.72 11.50 2.43
C LYS A 56 -8.96 11.31 1.57
N GLU A 57 -8.84 11.69 0.30
CA GLU A 57 -9.94 11.77 -0.67
C GLU A 57 -10.62 10.42 -0.89
N PHE A 58 -9.93 9.33 -0.58
CA PHE A 58 -10.40 7.99 -0.81
C PHE A 58 -11.12 7.37 0.40
N TYR A 59 -11.03 7.99 1.58
CA TYR A 59 -11.80 7.59 2.75
C TYR A 59 -13.29 7.92 2.59
N PHE A 60 -13.62 8.99 1.85
CA PHE A 60 -14.99 9.49 1.67
C PHE A 60 -15.90 8.53 0.89
N GLU A 61 -15.35 7.56 0.15
CA GLU A 61 -16.12 6.53 -0.56
C GLU A 61 -16.47 5.31 0.32
N TRP A 62 -16.01 5.28 1.59
CA TRP A 62 -16.06 4.12 2.48
C TRP A 62 -17.22 4.16 3.50
N HIS A 63 -18.42 4.60 3.11
CA HIS A 63 -19.58 4.77 4.03
C HIS A 63 -20.53 3.56 4.22
N LYS A 64 -20.06 2.30 4.09
CA LYS A 64 -20.88 1.09 4.33
C LYS A 64 -20.46 0.35 5.61
N HIS A 65 -21.42 -0.21 6.37
CA HIS A 65 -21.28 -1.22 7.45
C HIS A 65 -20.18 -2.30 7.31
N ILE A 66 -19.72 -2.59 6.09
CA ILE A 66 -18.62 -3.52 5.80
C ILE A 66 -17.26 -2.97 6.28
N TYR A 67 -17.12 -1.65 6.44
CA TYR A 67 -15.86 -0.97 6.75
C TYR A 67 -15.54 -0.86 8.24
N GLU A 68 -16.54 -0.97 9.13
CA GLU A 68 -16.35 -0.87 10.60
C GLU A 68 -15.29 -1.85 11.12
N LYS A 69 -15.21 -3.04 10.52
CA LYS A 69 -14.25 -4.08 10.94
C LYS A 69 -12.80 -3.78 10.57
N ILE A 70 -12.57 -2.89 9.60
CA ILE A 70 -11.22 -2.57 9.12
C ILE A 70 -10.78 -1.14 9.46
N GLU A 71 -11.69 -0.30 9.99
CA GLU A 71 -11.44 1.11 10.33
C GLU A 71 -10.27 1.29 11.30
N GLY A 72 -10.12 0.41 12.30
CA GLY A 72 -8.98 0.44 13.24
C GLY A 72 -7.60 0.12 12.64
N TYR A 73 -7.56 -0.34 11.38
CA TYR A 73 -6.32 -0.53 10.62
C TYR A 73 -6.03 0.64 9.66
N ILE A 74 -6.95 1.60 9.63
CA ILE A 74 -6.99 2.95 9.04
C ILE A 74 -5.81 3.88 9.34
N ILE A 75 -4.91 4.19 8.41
CA ILE A 75 -4.04 5.37 8.51
C ILE A 75 -4.31 6.27 7.31
N ARG A 76 -4.93 7.42 7.56
CA ARG A 76 -5.16 8.43 6.52
C ARG A 76 -3.95 9.32 6.38
N SER A 77 -3.57 9.65 5.14
CA SER A 77 -2.37 10.44 4.88
C SER A 77 -2.40 11.83 5.50
N ASP A 78 -3.58 12.46 5.62
CA ASP A 78 -3.77 13.80 6.20
C ASP A 78 -3.81 13.81 7.73
N GLU A 79 -3.96 12.64 8.34
CA GLU A 79 -3.94 12.43 9.79
C GLU A 79 -2.73 11.55 10.18
N SER A 80 -1.87 11.25 9.21
CA SER A 80 -0.70 10.41 9.43
C SER A 80 0.30 11.19 10.28
N PRO A 81 0.95 10.53 11.24
CA PRO A 81 1.99 11.19 12.01
C PRO A 81 3.10 11.76 11.12
N GLU A 82 3.63 12.92 11.53
CA GLU A 82 4.70 13.62 10.82
C GLU A 82 6.10 13.11 11.22
N ASP A 83 6.21 12.43 12.37
CA ASP A 83 7.48 11.87 12.84
C ASP A 83 7.44 10.34 13.00
N ARG A 84 8.63 9.75 12.90
CA ARG A 84 8.87 8.30 12.98
C ARG A 84 8.38 7.68 14.28
N THR A 85 8.52 8.35 15.42
CA THR A 85 8.18 7.78 16.73
C THR A 85 6.67 7.61 16.87
N GLN A 86 5.91 8.62 16.46
CA GLN A 86 4.46 8.52 16.43
C GLN A 86 3.99 7.51 15.38
N MET A 87 4.65 7.46 14.21
CA MET A 87 4.33 6.46 13.18
C MET A 87 4.55 5.03 13.67
N GLU A 88 5.63 4.77 14.40
CA GLU A 88 5.92 3.47 15.02
C GLU A 88 4.81 3.02 15.98
N ARG A 89 4.26 3.95 16.77
CA ARG A 89 3.12 3.69 17.67
C ARG A 89 1.84 3.35 16.90
N VAL A 90 1.53 4.11 15.85
CA VAL A 90 0.34 3.89 15.02
C VAL A 90 0.43 2.56 14.25
N LEU A 91 1.63 2.21 13.77
CA LEU A 91 1.89 0.91 13.13
C LEU A 91 1.71 -0.25 14.11
N GLY A 92 2.01 -0.04 15.40
CA GLY A 92 1.73 -1.01 16.46
C GLY A 92 2.41 -2.36 16.22
N GLY A 93 3.63 -2.35 15.68
CA GLY A 93 4.39 -3.56 15.33
C GLY A 93 3.91 -4.29 14.07
N SER A 94 2.92 -3.76 13.35
CA SER A 94 2.53 -4.32 12.05
C SER A 94 3.65 -4.15 11.03
N VAL A 95 4.03 -5.25 10.39
CA VAL A 95 5.01 -5.28 9.29
C VAL A 95 4.37 -5.52 7.92
N VAL A 96 3.03 -5.55 7.87
CA VAL A 96 2.25 -5.67 6.64
C VAL A 96 1.53 -4.35 6.37
N ILE A 97 1.77 -3.77 5.21
CA ILE A 97 1.14 -2.52 4.77
C ILE A 97 0.35 -2.75 3.49
N LEU A 98 -0.91 -2.32 3.49
CA LEU A 98 -1.75 -2.27 2.31
C LEU A 98 -1.93 -0.82 1.90
N THR A 99 -1.78 -0.54 0.62
CA THR A 99 -1.83 0.85 0.12
C THR A 99 -2.18 0.87 -1.35
N THR A 100 -2.70 1.98 -1.88
CA THR A 100 -2.73 2.16 -3.33
C THR A 100 -1.33 2.44 -3.87
N LEU A 101 -1.13 2.23 -5.17
CA LEU A 101 0.13 2.59 -5.84
C LEU A 101 0.40 4.10 -5.75
N SER A 102 -0.64 4.93 -5.89
CA SER A 102 -0.52 6.39 -5.72
C SER A 102 -0.01 6.77 -4.33
N MET A 103 -0.55 6.15 -3.28
CA MET A 103 -0.12 6.40 -1.91
C MET A 103 1.28 5.81 -1.62
N LEU A 104 1.65 4.68 -2.24
CA LEU A 104 3.01 4.12 -2.13
C LEU A 104 4.08 5.09 -2.67
N SER A 105 3.74 5.91 -3.66
CA SER A 105 4.63 6.94 -4.22
C SER A 105 4.57 8.28 -3.48
N ASN A 106 3.79 8.41 -2.41
CA ASN A 106 3.67 9.64 -1.65
C ASN A 106 4.96 9.88 -0.81
N PRO A 107 5.67 11.01 -0.99
CA PRO A 107 6.87 11.35 -0.22
C PRO A 107 6.63 11.39 1.30
N GLY A 108 5.40 11.65 1.74
CA GLY A 108 5.03 11.67 3.16
C GLY A 108 5.37 10.36 3.89
N LEU A 109 5.34 9.22 3.21
CA LEU A 109 5.73 7.93 3.79
C LEU A 109 7.23 7.82 4.10
N ASP A 110 8.05 8.53 3.32
CA ASP A 110 9.48 8.59 3.58
C ASP A 110 9.78 9.60 4.69
N ILE A 111 9.14 10.77 4.61
CA ILE A 111 9.29 11.87 5.58
C ILE A 111 8.96 11.41 7.00
N ASN A 112 7.85 10.70 7.20
CA ASN A 112 7.47 10.21 8.53
C ASN A 112 8.15 8.90 8.92
N GLY A 113 9.11 8.42 8.13
CA GLY A 113 9.90 7.22 8.43
C GLY A 113 9.17 5.89 8.25
N THR A 114 8.02 5.84 7.57
CA THR A 114 7.28 4.58 7.33
C THR A 114 8.14 3.54 6.65
N PHE A 115 8.91 3.92 5.61
CA PHE A 115 9.79 2.97 4.92
C PHE A 115 11.01 2.51 5.75
N SER A 116 11.40 3.28 6.77
CA SER A 116 12.43 2.86 7.73
C SER A 116 11.86 1.83 8.72
N LEU A 117 10.63 2.04 9.19
CA LEU A 117 9.94 1.17 10.15
C LEU A 117 9.48 -0.14 9.50
N VAL A 118 8.94 -0.07 8.28
CA VAL A 118 8.49 -1.22 7.50
C VAL A 118 9.17 -1.20 6.13
N PRO A 119 10.41 -1.72 6.01
CA PRO A 119 11.15 -1.71 4.76
C PRO A 119 10.42 -2.51 3.66
N LYS A 120 10.57 -2.12 2.39
CA LYS A 120 9.93 -2.80 1.24
C LYS A 120 10.65 -4.10 0.84
N LYS A 121 10.82 -5.06 1.77
CA LYS A 121 11.51 -6.35 1.52
C LYS A 121 10.73 -7.24 0.55
N LYS A 122 9.40 -7.23 0.65
CA LYS A 122 8.48 -7.92 -0.26
C LYS A 122 7.45 -6.91 -0.74
N LEU A 123 7.34 -6.72 -2.06
CA LEU A 123 6.33 -5.88 -2.69
C LEU A 123 5.45 -6.77 -3.58
N VAL A 124 4.17 -6.83 -3.26
CA VAL A 124 3.15 -7.48 -4.07
C VAL A 124 2.28 -6.40 -4.69
N VAL A 125 2.08 -6.50 -5.99
CA VAL A 125 1.11 -5.66 -6.70
C VAL A 125 -0.04 -6.57 -7.10
N ASP A 126 -1.22 -6.35 -6.53
CA ASP A 126 -2.45 -7.06 -6.90
C ASP A 126 -3.14 -6.33 -8.07
N GLU A 127 -3.89 -7.08 -8.88
CA GLU A 127 -4.57 -6.58 -10.08
C GLU A 127 -3.65 -5.89 -11.12
N THR A 128 -2.37 -6.31 -11.20
CA THR A 128 -1.37 -5.73 -12.13
C THR A 128 -1.79 -5.67 -13.59
N SER A 129 -2.68 -6.55 -14.03
CA SER A 129 -3.22 -6.55 -15.39
C SER A 129 -4.06 -5.31 -15.72
N GLN A 130 -4.50 -4.55 -14.70
CA GLN A 130 -5.20 -3.29 -14.88
C GLN A 130 -4.25 -2.08 -14.88
N ILE A 131 -2.96 -2.29 -14.58
CA ILE A 131 -1.96 -1.22 -14.59
C ILE A 131 -1.67 -0.77 -16.02
N SER A 132 -2.13 0.43 -16.34
CA SER A 132 -1.73 1.12 -17.56
C SER A 132 -0.27 1.55 -17.43
N ILE A 133 0.61 0.99 -18.24
CA ILE A 133 2.04 1.33 -18.24
C ILE A 133 2.30 2.81 -18.57
N PHE A 134 1.34 3.46 -19.24
CA PHE A 134 1.38 4.89 -19.57
C PHE A 134 1.38 5.80 -18.32
N GLU A 135 0.76 5.38 -17.22
CA GLU A 135 0.75 6.15 -15.96
C GLU A 135 2.17 6.30 -15.36
N TYR A 136 3.13 5.48 -15.79
CA TYR A 136 4.50 5.47 -15.29
C TYR A 136 5.55 5.99 -16.30
N MET A 137 5.18 6.23 -17.56
CA MET A 137 6.11 6.71 -18.59
C MET A 137 6.43 8.22 -18.51
N ILE A 138 5.75 9.00 -17.67
CA ILE A 138 5.89 10.47 -17.62
C ILE A 138 7.12 10.96 -16.82
N ARG A 139 8.02 10.07 -16.35
CA ARG A 139 9.20 10.49 -15.58
C ARG A 139 10.57 10.17 -16.19
N VAL A 140 10.64 9.93 -17.51
CA VAL A 140 11.92 9.67 -18.23
C VAL A 140 12.23 10.68 -19.35
N SER A 141 11.59 11.85 -19.38
CA SER A 141 11.99 12.98 -20.23
C SER A 141 11.95 14.24 -19.36
N THR A 142 13.06 14.94 -19.07
CA THR A 142 14.06 15.54 -19.97
C THR A 142 15.36 15.85 -19.20
N PRO A 143 16.57 15.70 -19.76
CA PRO A 143 17.71 16.47 -19.32
C PRO A 143 17.61 17.89 -19.89
N SER A 144 17.56 18.90 -19.01
CA SER A 144 17.78 20.29 -19.40
C SER A 144 19.28 20.55 -19.54
N SER A 145 19.73 20.93 -20.74
CA SER A 145 20.97 21.69 -20.86
C SER A 145 20.93 22.61 -22.07
N ASN A 146 21.00 23.91 -21.77
CA ASN A 146 21.17 25.04 -22.67
C ASN A 146 22.41 24.85 -23.56
N ILE A 147 22.27 25.11 -24.85
CA ILE A 147 23.41 25.53 -25.70
C ILE A 147 22.99 26.82 -26.42
N HIS A 148 23.61 27.92 -25.98
CA HIS A 148 23.68 29.16 -26.74
C HIS A 148 24.48 28.92 -28.02
N ILE A 149 23.91 29.28 -29.17
CA ILE A 149 24.70 29.50 -30.38
C ILE A 149 24.83 31.01 -30.54
N LYS A 150 26.09 31.49 -30.50
CA LYS A 150 26.47 32.86 -30.86
C LYS A 150 26.32 33.08 -32.36
#